data_AF-A0A8T2Y0P8-F1
#
_entry.id   AF-A0A8T2Y0P8-F1
#
_cell.length_a   1.000
_cell.length_b   1.000
_cell.length_c   1.000
_cell.angle_alpha   90.00
_cell.angle_beta   90.00
_cell.angle_gamma   90.00
#
_symmetry.space_group_name_H-M   'P 1'
#
loop_
_entity.id
_entity.type
_entity.pdbx_description
1 polymer ?
#
loop_
_entity_poly.entity_id
_entity_poly.type
_entity_poly.pdbx_seq_one_letter_code
_entity_poly.pdbx_strand_id
1 'polypeptide(L)'
;MGSLEIQTPYTSSRPTDLEKPIADAVEDDDVSPIEEVRLTVANTDDPTLPVWTFRMWFLGLISCSLLAFLNQFFSYRTEPLVISQITVQVASLPIGRSMAAVLPKTKFKIPGFGSRTFSLNPGPFNIKEHVLISIFANAGSAFGSGSAYAVGIVTIIKAFYGRSISFLAGWLLITTTQVLGYGWAGLLRKYVVEPAHMWWPGTLVQVSLFRALHEKDDGHRMTRAKFFVIALACSFVWYLFPGYLFTTLSSISWVCWVFPKSVTAQQLGSGMRGLGLGAITLDWSVVASFLFSPLISPFFAIANVLVGYVFIICVAMPLAYWGLDLYSARKFPIFSSHLFTAEGHKYNITAIVNNKFQLDIPNYEQQGRIHLSMFFALSYGFGFATIAATLTHVAFFYGREILQKYRASYKGREDIHTRLMKRYKDIPSWWFYLLLSVTLIVALALCIFLNDQVQMPWWGLIFASAMAFVFTLPISIITATTNQVT
;
A
#
# COMPACT_ATOMS: atom_id res chain seq x y z
N MET A 1 11.24 44.75 -9.59
CA MET A 1 10.29 45.08 -8.52
C MET A 1 8.90 44.96 -9.10
N GLY A 2 8.22 43.84 -8.84
CA GLY A 2 6.85 43.58 -9.24
C GLY A 2 6.28 42.64 -8.18
N SER A 3 5.39 43.17 -7.36
CA SER A 3 4.84 42.53 -6.17
C SER A 3 3.86 41.43 -6.54
N LEU A 4 4.15 40.21 -6.08
CA LEU A 4 3.21 39.09 -5.98
C LEU A 4 2.25 39.37 -4.82
N GLU A 5 0.98 39.68 -5.14
CA GLU A 5 -0.09 39.71 -4.13
C GLU A 5 -0.58 38.28 -3.87
N ILE A 6 -0.48 37.89 -2.60
CA ILE A 6 -0.95 36.64 -2.02
C ILE A 6 -2.41 36.87 -1.59
N GLN A 7 -3.37 36.19 -2.20
CA GLN A 7 -4.75 36.17 -1.70
C GLN A 7 -4.92 35.09 -0.63
N THR A 8 -5.19 35.54 0.60
CA THR A 8 -5.63 34.72 1.73
C THR A 8 -7.14 34.41 1.65
N PRO A 9 -7.61 33.21 2.00
CA PRO A 9 -9.03 32.91 2.04
C PRO A 9 -9.58 33.25 3.42
N TYR A 10 -10.45 34.26 3.55
CA TYR A 10 -11.53 34.36 4.54
C TYR A 10 -12.12 35.79 4.47
N THR A 11 -13.32 35.95 3.93
CA THR A 11 -14.17 37.08 4.33
C THR A 11 -15.65 36.68 4.32
N SER A 12 -16.23 36.90 5.50
CA SER A 12 -17.63 36.87 5.94
C SER A 12 -18.68 37.29 4.91
N SER A 13 -19.81 36.59 4.97
CA SER A 13 -21.09 36.79 4.28
C SER A 13 -21.74 38.17 4.46
N ARG A 14 -22.42 38.65 3.40
CA ARG A 14 -23.74 39.32 3.47
C ARG A 14 -24.60 38.96 2.24
N PRO A 15 -25.94 38.94 2.36
CA PRO A 15 -26.83 38.23 1.45
C PRO A 15 -27.75 39.19 0.68
N THR A 16 -27.49 39.40 -0.61
CA THR A 16 -28.48 39.87 -1.59
C THR A 16 -27.81 39.87 -2.95
N ASP A 17 -28.18 38.91 -3.79
CA ASP A 17 -28.41 39.09 -5.23
C ASP A 17 -28.97 37.76 -5.74
N LEU A 18 -30.30 37.71 -5.76
CA LEU A 18 -31.11 36.67 -6.38
C LEU A 18 -30.99 36.80 -7.90
N GLU A 19 -30.89 35.64 -8.55
CA GLU A 19 -31.15 35.39 -9.97
C GLU A 19 -30.12 35.93 -10.99
N LYS A 20 -29.02 35.17 -11.13
CA LYS A 20 -28.44 34.94 -12.47
C LYS A 20 -29.01 33.63 -13.05
N PRO A 21 -29.37 33.58 -14.35
CA PRO A 21 -30.09 32.45 -14.93
C PRO A 21 -29.21 31.20 -15.03
N ILE A 22 -29.89 30.06 -14.98
CA ILE A 22 -29.48 28.65 -14.90
C ILE A 22 -28.56 28.15 -16.06
N ALA A 23 -28.00 29.03 -16.90
CA ALA A 23 -27.22 28.64 -18.07
C ALA A 23 -25.77 28.21 -17.77
N ASP A 24 -25.13 28.74 -16.71
CA ASP A 24 -23.73 28.41 -16.38
C ASP A 24 -23.59 27.17 -15.46
N ALA A 25 -24.70 26.58 -15.01
CA ALA A 25 -24.67 25.43 -14.09
C ALA A 25 -24.59 24.06 -14.80
N VAL A 26 -24.63 24.03 -16.14
CA VAL A 26 -24.62 22.78 -16.91
C VAL A 26 -23.20 22.38 -17.33
N GLU A 27 -22.23 23.31 -17.39
CA GLU A 27 -20.85 22.98 -17.79
C GLU A 27 -19.99 22.35 -16.68
N ASP A 28 -20.34 22.54 -15.40
CA ASP A 28 -19.53 22.04 -14.27
C ASP A 28 -19.88 20.58 -13.86
N ASP A 29 -20.99 20.03 -14.40
CA ASP A 29 -21.49 18.68 -14.08
C ASP A 29 -20.75 17.54 -14.83
N ASP A 30 -19.90 17.89 -15.80
CA ASP A 30 -19.10 16.94 -16.59
C ASP A 30 -17.62 16.88 -16.14
N VAL A 31 -17.30 17.44 -14.98
CA VAL A 31 -15.92 17.61 -14.53
C VAL A 31 -15.79 17.15 -13.07
N SER A 32 -14.74 16.39 -12.76
CA SER A 32 -14.49 15.95 -11.38
C SER A 32 -14.10 17.15 -10.49
N PRO A 33 -14.54 17.23 -9.23
CA PRO A 33 -14.18 18.35 -8.34
C PRO A 33 -12.69 18.40 -7.94
N ILE A 34 -11.94 17.30 -8.13
CA ILE A 34 -10.51 17.23 -7.79
C ILE A 34 -9.68 17.54 -9.05
N GLU A 35 -8.83 18.57 -8.98
CA GLU A 35 -8.03 19.04 -10.12
C GLU A 35 -7.13 17.96 -10.70
N GLU A 36 -6.45 17.20 -9.84
CA GLU A 36 -5.55 16.12 -10.23
C GLU A 36 -6.29 15.03 -11.00
N VAL A 37 -7.54 14.72 -10.61
CA VAL A 37 -8.39 13.75 -11.31
C VAL A 37 -8.78 14.30 -12.68
N ARG A 38 -9.19 15.57 -12.77
CA ARG A 38 -9.55 16.22 -14.05
C ARG A 38 -8.41 16.19 -15.07
N LEU A 39 -7.17 16.39 -14.62
CA LEU A 39 -6.00 16.42 -15.49
C LEU A 39 -5.57 15.02 -15.94
N THR A 40 -5.84 14.00 -15.13
CA THR A 40 -5.29 12.66 -15.34
C THR A 40 -6.30 11.63 -15.83
N VAL A 41 -7.59 11.75 -15.53
CA VAL A 41 -8.62 10.77 -15.88
C VAL A 41 -9.47 11.30 -17.04
N ALA A 42 -9.79 10.43 -18.00
CA ALA A 42 -10.67 10.79 -19.11
C ALA A 42 -12.14 10.80 -18.68
N ASN A 43 -12.90 11.77 -19.19
CA ASN A 43 -14.33 11.92 -18.94
C ASN A 43 -15.20 11.09 -19.91
N THR A 44 -14.58 10.19 -20.68
CA THR A 44 -15.25 9.37 -21.70
C THR A 44 -14.88 7.91 -21.54
N ASP A 45 -15.85 7.02 -21.80
CA ASP A 45 -15.65 5.58 -21.72
C ASP A 45 -16.41 4.85 -22.85
N ASP A 46 -15.74 3.86 -23.45
CA ASP A 46 -16.30 2.96 -24.48
C ASP A 46 -16.65 1.59 -23.89
N PRO A 47 -17.93 1.29 -23.61
CA PRO A 47 -18.35 0.03 -22.98
C PRO A 47 -18.26 -1.19 -23.91
N THR A 48 -17.98 -1.01 -25.21
CA THR A 48 -17.96 -2.10 -26.18
C THR A 48 -16.62 -2.84 -26.24
N LEU A 49 -15.57 -2.29 -25.64
CA LEU A 49 -14.22 -2.87 -25.65
C LEU A 49 -14.21 -4.25 -24.98
N PRO A 50 -13.61 -5.29 -25.61
CA PRO A 50 -13.57 -6.63 -25.07
C PRO A 50 -12.60 -6.71 -23.88
N VAL A 51 -13.11 -7.15 -22.73
CA VAL A 51 -12.34 -7.20 -21.47
C VAL A 51 -12.01 -8.64 -21.07
N TRP A 52 -12.92 -9.58 -21.33
CA TRP A 52 -12.79 -10.99 -20.95
C TRP A 52 -12.13 -11.81 -22.06
N THR A 53 -10.80 -11.73 -22.16
CA THR A 53 -10.04 -12.35 -23.26
C THR A 53 -9.03 -13.37 -22.75
N PHE A 54 -8.57 -14.25 -23.65
CA PHE A 54 -7.51 -15.21 -23.34
C PHE A 54 -6.23 -14.50 -22.87
N ARG A 55 -5.87 -13.38 -23.53
CA ARG A 55 -4.67 -12.60 -23.18
C ARG A 55 -4.72 -12.07 -21.76
N MET A 56 -5.88 -11.53 -21.35
CA MET A 56 -6.09 -11.00 -20.00
C MET A 56 -5.83 -12.09 -18.94
N TRP A 57 -6.41 -13.28 -19.11
CA TRP A 57 -6.21 -14.41 -18.19
C TRP A 57 -4.78 -14.93 -18.20
N PHE A 58 -4.22 -15.18 -19.38
CA PHE A 58 -2.88 -15.75 -19.53
C PHE A 58 -1.80 -14.81 -18.96
N LEU A 59 -1.80 -13.54 -19.37
CA LEU A 59 -0.83 -12.57 -18.89
C LEU A 59 -1.09 -12.19 -17.43
N GLY A 60 -2.35 -12.06 -17.02
CA GLY A 60 -2.71 -11.74 -15.64
C GLY A 60 -2.25 -12.81 -14.65
N LEU A 61 -2.57 -14.09 -14.90
CA LEU A 61 -2.19 -15.19 -14.01
C LEU A 61 -0.67 -15.35 -13.91
N ILE A 62 0.04 -15.34 -15.04
CA ILE A 62 1.51 -15.43 -15.06
C ILE A 62 2.13 -14.25 -14.30
N SER A 63 1.63 -13.04 -14.55
CA SER A 63 2.15 -11.85 -13.87
C SER A 63 1.90 -11.89 -12.37
N CYS A 64 0.72 -12.33 -11.93
CA CYS A 64 0.40 -12.52 -10.53
C CYS A 64 1.35 -13.52 -9.85
N SER A 65 1.52 -14.70 -10.43
CA SER A 65 2.41 -15.74 -9.89
C SER A 65 3.88 -15.31 -9.87
N LEU A 66 4.36 -14.70 -10.95
CA LEU A 66 5.73 -14.22 -11.05
C LEU A 66 6.01 -13.13 -10.02
N LEU A 67 5.10 -12.16 -9.89
CA LEU A 67 5.29 -11.02 -9.00
C LEU A 67 5.19 -11.42 -7.52
N ALA A 68 4.32 -12.37 -7.18
CA ALA A 68 4.25 -12.97 -5.85
C ALA A 68 5.56 -13.68 -5.49
N PHE A 69 6.10 -14.49 -6.41
CA PHE A 69 7.36 -15.19 -6.20
C PHE A 69 8.54 -14.21 -6.02
N LEU A 70 8.69 -13.25 -6.93
CA LEU A 70 9.80 -12.31 -6.90
C LEU A 70 9.78 -11.46 -5.63
N ASN A 71 8.63 -10.88 -5.28
CA ASN A 71 8.53 -10.07 -4.06
C ASN A 71 8.79 -10.89 -2.79
N GLN A 72 8.29 -12.14 -2.73
CA GLN A 72 8.61 -13.02 -1.61
C GLN A 72 10.10 -13.32 -1.54
N PHE A 73 10.76 -13.57 -2.66
CA PHE A 73 12.19 -13.84 -2.74
C PHE A 73 13.01 -12.62 -2.27
N PHE A 74 12.67 -11.42 -2.74
CA PHE A 74 13.37 -10.19 -2.35
C PHE A 74 13.09 -9.77 -0.91
N SER A 75 11.95 -10.15 -0.32
CA SER A 75 11.60 -9.81 1.06
C SER A 75 12.58 -10.34 2.12
N TYR A 76 13.33 -11.39 1.80
CA TYR A 76 14.34 -11.97 2.71
C TYR A 76 15.71 -11.30 2.62
N ARG A 77 15.89 -10.32 1.73
CA ARG A 77 17.13 -9.54 1.68
C ARG A 77 17.17 -8.53 2.83
N THR A 78 18.38 -8.20 3.27
CA THR A 78 18.61 -7.15 4.29
C THR A 78 17.97 -5.82 3.87
N GLU A 79 18.11 -5.47 2.59
CA GLU A 79 17.41 -4.35 1.96
C GLU A 79 16.38 -4.92 0.97
N PRO A 80 15.10 -5.03 1.37
CA PRO A 80 14.08 -5.64 0.54
C PRO A 80 13.76 -4.75 -0.66
N LEU A 81 13.65 -5.37 -1.84
CA LEU A 81 13.21 -4.71 -3.06
C LEU A 81 11.76 -5.08 -3.32
N VAL A 82 10.90 -4.06 -3.47
CA VAL A 82 9.49 -4.25 -3.82
C VAL A 82 9.30 -4.00 -5.31
N ILE A 83 8.86 -5.02 -6.03
CA ILE A 83 8.48 -4.91 -7.44
C ILE A 83 6.97 -4.66 -7.50
N SER A 84 6.59 -3.49 -8.00
CA SER A 84 5.19 -3.08 -8.11
C SER A 84 4.53 -3.55 -9.42
N GLN A 85 3.20 -3.43 -9.47
CA GLN A 85 2.40 -3.70 -10.68
C GLN A 85 2.80 -2.86 -11.90
N ILE A 86 3.48 -1.71 -11.71
CA ILE A 86 3.92 -0.82 -12.79
C ILE A 86 4.84 -1.57 -13.77
N THR A 87 5.70 -2.45 -13.26
CA THR A 87 6.59 -3.26 -14.12
C THR A 87 5.79 -4.13 -15.08
N VAL A 88 4.68 -4.71 -14.62
CA VAL A 88 3.79 -5.52 -15.46
C VAL A 88 3.01 -4.63 -16.44
N GLN A 89 2.56 -3.46 -16.01
CA GLN A 89 1.92 -2.48 -16.89
C GLN A 89 2.83 -2.05 -18.05
N VAL A 90 4.14 -1.91 -17.83
CA VAL A 90 5.08 -1.58 -18.91
C VAL A 90 5.35 -2.80 -19.78
N ALA A 91 5.60 -3.97 -19.18
CA ALA A 91 5.99 -5.17 -19.91
C ALA A 91 4.85 -5.81 -20.71
N SER A 92 3.61 -5.74 -20.21
CA SER A 92 2.47 -6.41 -20.84
C SER A 92 1.95 -5.68 -22.08
N LEU A 93 2.31 -4.42 -22.30
CA LEU A 93 1.95 -3.69 -23.53
C LEU A 93 2.58 -4.29 -24.80
N PRO A 94 3.91 -4.41 -24.94
CA PRO A 94 4.52 -5.01 -26.13
C PRO A 94 4.12 -6.49 -26.28
N ILE A 95 4.04 -7.25 -25.18
CA ILE A 95 3.62 -8.66 -25.21
C ILE A 95 2.16 -8.77 -25.68
N GLY A 96 1.27 -7.96 -25.13
CA GLY A 96 -0.15 -7.94 -25.49
C GLY A 96 -0.38 -7.55 -26.94
N ARG A 97 0.36 -6.57 -27.47
CA ARG A 97 0.34 -6.20 -28.89
C ARG A 97 0.87 -7.33 -29.79
N SER A 98 1.97 -7.98 -29.41
CA SER A 98 2.51 -9.13 -30.12
C SER A 98 1.53 -10.31 -30.14
N MET A 99 0.90 -10.62 -29.00
CA MET A 99 -0.16 -11.64 -28.92
C MET A 99 -1.37 -11.26 -29.78
N ALA A 100 -1.76 -9.99 -29.82
CA ALA A 100 -2.84 -9.52 -30.69
C ALA A 100 -2.48 -9.60 -32.20
N ALA A 101 -1.20 -9.55 -32.57
CA ALA A 101 -0.76 -9.73 -33.94
C ALA A 101 -0.68 -11.21 -34.35
N VAL A 102 -0.24 -12.08 -33.44
CA VAL A 102 0.06 -13.50 -33.74
C VAL A 102 -1.14 -14.43 -33.49
N LEU A 103 -1.97 -14.18 -32.47
CA LEU A 103 -3.03 -15.10 -32.10
C LEU A 103 -4.15 -15.16 -33.15
N PRO A 104 -4.71 -16.36 -33.42
CA PRO A 104 -5.74 -16.53 -34.42
C PRO A 104 -7.06 -15.87 -33.98
N LYS A 105 -7.70 -15.18 -34.93
CA LYS A 105 -9.04 -14.56 -34.77
C LYS A 105 -10.18 -15.57 -34.98
N THR A 106 -9.84 -16.86 -35.08
CA THR A 106 -10.83 -17.91 -35.30
C THR A 106 -11.83 -17.94 -34.15
N LYS A 107 -13.10 -18.09 -34.52
CA LYS A 107 -14.22 -18.18 -33.58
C LYS A 107 -14.57 -19.65 -33.41
N PHE A 108 -14.51 -20.15 -32.18
CA PHE A 108 -14.83 -21.53 -31.84
C PHE A 108 -15.88 -21.58 -30.74
N LYS A 109 -16.64 -22.67 -30.70
CA LYS A 109 -17.63 -22.93 -29.65
C LYS A 109 -17.04 -23.97 -28.70
N ILE A 110 -17.06 -23.67 -27.41
CA ILE A 110 -16.61 -24.61 -26.38
C ILE A 110 -17.80 -25.49 -25.99
N PRO A 111 -17.72 -26.83 -26.13
CA PRO A 111 -18.77 -27.73 -25.67
C PRO A 111 -19.06 -27.51 -24.18
N GLY A 112 -20.33 -27.30 -23.82
CA GLY A 112 -20.77 -27.06 -22.42
C GLY A 112 -20.95 -25.60 -22.01
N PHE A 113 -20.49 -24.62 -22.80
CA PHE A 113 -20.66 -23.18 -22.52
C PHE A 113 -21.82 -22.50 -23.29
N GLY A 114 -22.78 -23.29 -23.78
CA GLY A 114 -23.95 -22.82 -24.53
C GLY A 114 -23.64 -22.27 -25.92
N SER A 115 -24.44 -21.31 -26.40
CA SER A 115 -24.31 -20.68 -27.73
C SER A 115 -23.19 -19.64 -27.85
N ARG A 116 -22.42 -19.41 -26.79
CA ARG A 116 -21.36 -18.38 -26.75
C ARG A 116 -20.21 -18.79 -27.66
N THR A 117 -19.78 -17.85 -28.50
CA THR A 117 -18.66 -18.04 -29.42
C THR A 117 -17.41 -17.39 -28.82
N PHE A 118 -16.33 -18.16 -28.67
CA PHE A 118 -15.07 -17.72 -28.09
C PHE A 118 -14.04 -17.49 -29.19
N SER A 119 -13.11 -16.56 -28.96
CA SER A 119 -11.96 -16.35 -29.82
C SER A 119 -10.73 -16.08 -28.97
N LEU A 120 -9.58 -16.61 -29.38
CA LEU A 120 -8.29 -16.33 -28.73
C LEU A 120 -7.86 -14.87 -28.97
N ASN A 121 -8.34 -14.26 -30.06
CA ASN A 121 -8.03 -12.89 -30.43
C ASN A 121 -9.30 -12.14 -30.88
N PRO A 122 -10.10 -11.62 -29.92
CA PRO A 122 -11.35 -10.94 -30.23
C PRO A 122 -11.16 -9.56 -30.88
N GLY A 123 -9.95 -8.99 -30.82
CA GLY A 123 -9.66 -7.64 -31.31
C GLY A 123 -8.28 -7.15 -30.91
N PRO A 124 -7.92 -5.90 -31.29
CA PRO A 124 -6.65 -5.29 -30.89
C PRO A 124 -6.52 -5.23 -29.37
N PHE A 125 -5.27 -5.23 -28.88
CA PHE A 125 -4.98 -5.11 -27.46
C PHE A 125 -5.43 -3.73 -26.95
N ASN A 126 -6.41 -3.71 -26.05
CA ASN A 126 -7.03 -2.47 -25.57
C ASN A 126 -6.64 -2.13 -24.13
N ILE A 127 -6.93 -0.89 -23.73
CA ILE A 127 -6.61 -0.35 -22.40
C ILE A 127 -7.29 -1.15 -21.26
N LYS A 128 -8.51 -1.66 -21.44
CA LYS A 128 -9.24 -2.39 -20.38
C LYS A 128 -8.66 -3.77 -20.12
N GLU A 129 -8.31 -4.51 -21.17
CA GLU A 129 -7.53 -5.75 -21.03
C GLU A 129 -6.23 -5.48 -20.26
N HIS A 130 -5.55 -4.38 -20.59
CA HIS A 130 -4.28 -4.01 -19.98
C HIS A 130 -4.41 -3.64 -18.49
N VAL A 131 -5.46 -2.88 -18.14
CA VAL A 131 -5.80 -2.55 -16.76
C VAL A 131 -6.08 -3.82 -15.96
N LEU A 132 -6.86 -4.77 -16.49
CA LEU A 132 -7.15 -6.01 -15.76
C LEU A 132 -5.90 -6.88 -15.54
N ILE A 133 -4.99 -6.98 -16.52
CA ILE A 133 -3.71 -7.68 -16.34
C ILE A 133 -2.92 -7.06 -15.18
N SER A 134 -2.92 -5.73 -15.08
CA SER A 134 -2.22 -5.01 -14.01
C SER A 134 -2.89 -5.21 -12.64
N ILE A 135 -4.23 -5.30 -12.57
CA ILE A 135 -4.94 -5.65 -11.33
C ILE A 135 -4.57 -7.06 -10.84
N PHE A 136 -4.45 -8.04 -11.75
CA PHE A 136 -3.95 -9.37 -11.40
C PHE A 136 -2.53 -9.31 -10.83
N ALA A 137 -1.64 -8.54 -11.47
CA ALA A 137 -0.30 -8.33 -10.96
C ALA A 137 -0.31 -7.70 -9.56
N ASN A 138 -1.15 -6.69 -9.34
CA ASN A 138 -1.27 -6.02 -8.04
C ASN A 138 -1.63 -6.98 -6.90
N ALA A 139 -2.51 -7.94 -7.17
CA ALA A 139 -2.86 -8.99 -6.22
C ALA A 139 -1.64 -9.85 -5.86
N GLY A 140 -0.75 -10.11 -6.83
CA GLY A 140 0.52 -10.81 -6.62
C GLY A 140 1.56 -10.02 -5.82
N SER A 141 1.58 -8.69 -5.92
CA SER A 141 2.48 -7.81 -5.14
C SER A 141 1.87 -7.29 -3.83
N ALA A 142 0.88 -7.99 -3.27
CA ALA A 142 0.18 -7.59 -2.05
C ALA A 142 -0.22 -6.10 -2.02
N PHE A 143 -0.83 -5.61 -3.11
CA PHE A 143 -1.28 -4.23 -3.29
C PHE A 143 -0.17 -3.17 -3.31
N GLY A 144 1.04 -3.55 -3.73
CA GLY A 144 2.20 -2.65 -3.79
C GLY A 144 3.07 -2.69 -2.55
N SER A 145 2.68 -3.46 -1.53
CA SER A 145 3.47 -3.70 -0.30
C SER A 145 4.49 -4.83 -0.43
N GLY A 146 4.56 -5.47 -1.61
CA GLY A 146 5.52 -6.53 -1.91
C GLY A 146 5.01 -7.91 -1.53
N SER A 147 5.43 -8.40 -0.36
CA SER A 147 5.11 -9.76 0.10
C SER A 147 3.86 -9.78 0.98
N ALA A 148 3.09 -10.88 0.93
CA ALA A 148 1.97 -11.09 1.85
C ALA A 148 2.47 -11.14 3.30
N TYR A 149 1.97 -10.24 4.15
CA TYR A 149 2.44 -10.08 5.53
C TYR A 149 2.33 -11.38 6.36
N ALA A 150 1.26 -12.16 6.14
CA ALA A 150 1.03 -13.44 6.82
C ALA A 150 2.14 -14.49 6.57
N VAL A 151 2.93 -14.36 5.49
CA VAL A 151 4.08 -15.24 5.27
C VAL A 151 5.12 -15.07 6.38
N GLY A 152 5.23 -13.87 6.97
CA GLY A 152 6.08 -13.61 8.12
C GLY A 152 5.78 -14.53 9.31
N ILE A 153 4.51 -14.88 9.53
CA ILE A 153 4.11 -15.83 10.60
C ILE A 153 4.71 -17.22 10.32
N VAL A 154 4.58 -17.70 9.08
CA VAL A 154 5.16 -19.00 8.65
C VAL A 154 6.68 -18.98 8.80
N THR A 155 7.33 -17.87 8.43
CA THR A 155 8.78 -17.69 8.57
C THR A 155 9.22 -17.68 10.03
N ILE A 156 8.48 -17.00 10.92
CA ILE A 156 8.78 -16.96 12.36
C ILE A 156 8.72 -18.39 12.94
N ILE A 157 7.67 -19.16 12.62
CA ILE A 157 7.51 -20.55 13.08
C ILE A 157 8.69 -21.42 12.62
N LYS A 158 9.07 -21.33 11.35
CA LYS A 158 10.13 -22.18 10.76
C LYS A 158 11.55 -21.74 11.13
N ALA A 159 11.87 -20.47 10.97
CA ALA A 159 13.24 -19.96 11.06
C ALA A 159 13.64 -19.55 12.49
N PHE A 160 12.71 -19.01 13.29
CA PHE A 160 13.01 -18.50 14.63
C PHE A 160 12.64 -19.50 15.74
N TYR A 161 11.49 -20.17 15.59
CA TYR A 161 11.06 -21.18 16.57
C TYR A 161 11.50 -22.61 16.23
N GLY A 162 12.03 -22.85 15.03
CA GLY A 162 12.50 -24.17 14.61
C GLY A 162 11.39 -25.23 14.54
N ARG A 163 10.13 -24.82 14.35
CA ARG A 163 8.97 -25.70 14.27
C ARG A 163 8.49 -25.86 12.84
N SER A 164 7.79 -26.94 12.56
CA SER A 164 7.16 -27.19 11.27
C SER A 164 5.70 -26.75 11.29
N ILE A 165 5.29 -26.06 10.24
CA ILE A 165 3.89 -25.82 9.90
C ILE A 165 3.59 -26.55 8.59
N SER A 166 2.46 -27.24 8.55
CA SER A 166 2.03 -27.96 7.35
C SER A 166 1.77 -26.98 6.19
N PHE A 167 1.98 -27.44 4.96
CA PHE A 167 1.72 -26.62 3.77
C PHE A 167 0.26 -26.15 3.74
N LEU A 168 -0.69 -27.03 4.04
CA LEU A 168 -2.12 -26.70 4.06
C LEU A 168 -2.43 -25.62 5.10
N ALA A 169 -1.92 -25.72 6.33
CA ALA A 169 -2.14 -24.72 7.37
C ALA A 169 -1.57 -23.35 6.95
N GLY A 170 -0.33 -23.31 6.44
CA GLY A 170 0.29 -22.07 5.95
C GLY A 170 -0.46 -21.47 4.77
N TRP A 171 -0.86 -22.29 3.80
CA TRP A 171 -1.59 -21.83 2.61
C TRP A 171 -2.98 -21.28 2.97
N LEU A 172 -3.72 -21.95 3.84
CA LEU A 172 -5.01 -21.47 4.35
C LEU A 172 -4.84 -20.18 5.16
N LEU A 173 -3.84 -20.09 6.04
CA LEU A 173 -3.54 -18.88 6.81
C LEU A 173 -3.29 -17.67 5.91
N ILE A 174 -2.42 -17.82 4.91
CA ILE A 174 -2.08 -16.73 3.98
C ILE A 174 -3.26 -16.38 3.08
N THR A 175 -3.98 -17.37 2.55
CA THR A 175 -5.09 -17.12 1.63
C THR A 175 -6.27 -16.48 2.36
N THR A 176 -6.63 -16.98 3.54
CA THR A 176 -7.76 -16.43 4.30
C THR A 176 -7.53 -14.98 4.68
N THR A 177 -6.35 -14.62 5.18
CA THR A 177 -6.03 -13.23 5.55
C THR A 177 -6.17 -12.25 4.37
N GLN A 178 -5.70 -12.63 3.18
CA GLN A 178 -5.80 -11.78 1.98
C GLN A 178 -7.23 -11.69 1.45
N VAL A 179 -7.94 -12.81 1.36
CA VAL A 179 -9.33 -12.86 0.84
C VAL A 179 -10.28 -12.10 1.77
N LEU A 180 -10.07 -12.18 3.08
CA LEU A 180 -10.90 -11.49 4.07
C LEU A 180 -10.85 -9.95 3.84
N GLY A 181 -9.67 -9.41 3.51
CA GLY A 181 -9.50 -8.01 3.10
C GLY A 181 -10.36 -7.60 1.89
N TYR A 182 -10.40 -8.44 0.85
CA TYR A 182 -11.27 -8.20 -0.32
C TYR A 182 -12.76 -8.21 0.03
N GLY A 183 -13.16 -9.04 1.01
CA GLY A 183 -14.53 -9.05 1.54
C GLY A 183 -14.92 -7.71 2.14
N TRP A 184 -14.09 -7.15 3.02
CA TRP A 184 -14.33 -5.83 3.62
C TRP A 184 -14.32 -4.70 2.59
N ALA A 185 -13.34 -4.68 1.69
CA ALA A 185 -13.24 -3.67 0.65
C ALA A 185 -14.48 -3.65 -0.25
N GLY A 186 -15.03 -4.83 -0.58
CA GLY A 186 -16.25 -4.96 -1.35
C GLY A 186 -17.51 -4.40 -0.67
N LEU A 187 -17.65 -4.64 0.65
CA LEU A 187 -18.76 -4.10 1.44
C LEU A 187 -18.68 -2.57 1.59
N LEU A 188 -17.46 -2.04 1.68
CA LEU A 188 -17.21 -0.61 1.88
C LEU A 188 -17.03 0.17 0.56
N ARG A 189 -17.01 -0.49 -0.60
CA ARG A 189 -16.80 0.11 -1.93
C ARG A 189 -17.65 1.35 -2.17
N LYS A 190 -18.93 1.31 -1.80
CA LYS A 190 -19.86 2.44 -1.95
C LYS A 190 -19.36 3.71 -1.24
N TYR A 191 -18.66 3.56 -0.12
CA TYR A 191 -18.19 4.67 0.71
C TYR A 191 -16.78 5.14 0.34
N VAL A 192 -15.94 4.26 -0.19
CA VAL A 192 -14.50 4.54 -0.43
C VAL A 192 -14.13 4.70 -1.90
N VAL A 193 -15.03 4.38 -2.84
CA VAL A 193 -14.78 4.46 -4.29
C VAL A 193 -15.72 5.42 -5.01
N GLU A 194 -17.02 5.39 -4.71
CA GLU A 194 -18.01 6.23 -5.43
C GLU A 194 -17.90 7.74 -5.17
N PRO A 195 -17.51 8.22 -3.98
CA PRO A 195 -17.40 9.66 -3.74
C PRO A 195 -16.17 10.27 -4.43
N ALA A 196 -16.35 11.39 -5.15
CA ALA A 196 -15.29 12.09 -5.87
C ALA A 196 -14.07 12.49 -5.01
N HIS A 197 -14.29 12.81 -3.74
CA HIS A 197 -13.22 13.21 -2.83
C HIS A 197 -12.29 12.05 -2.42
N MET A 198 -12.69 10.80 -2.69
CA MET A 198 -11.86 9.61 -2.45
C MET A 198 -11.11 9.26 -3.73
N TRP A 199 -10.07 10.03 -4.05
CA TRP A 199 -9.44 10.02 -5.37
C TRP A 199 -8.24 9.07 -5.50
N TRP A 200 -7.71 8.54 -4.38
CA TRP A 200 -6.64 7.53 -4.34
C TRP A 200 -5.41 7.92 -5.18
N PRO A 201 -4.51 8.76 -4.64
CA PRO A 201 -3.40 9.34 -5.42
C PRO A 201 -2.50 8.30 -6.09
N GLY A 202 -2.24 7.17 -5.40
CA GLY A 202 -1.52 6.01 -5.94
C GLY A 202 -2.08 5.47 -7.26
N THR A 203 -3.40 5.50 -7.43
CA THR A 203 -4.07 5.01 -8.64
C THR A 203 -3.92 5.98 -9.81
N LEU A 204 -3.86 7.30 -9.56
CA LEU A 204 -3.68 8.29 -10.64
C LEU A 204 -2.37 8.11 -11.41
N VAL A 205 -1.31 7.65 -10.73
CA VAL A 205 -0.04 7.32 -11.39
C VAL A 205 -0.22 6.18 -12.40
N GLN A 206 -0.99 5.15 -12.03
CA GLN A 206 -1.30 4.03 -12.93
C GLN A 206 -2.12 4.53 -14.13
N VAL A 207 -3.15 5.35 -13.89
CA VAL A 207 -4.01 5.91 -14.94
C VAL A 207 -3.20 6.76 -15.91
N SER A 208 -2.36 7.66 -15.40
CA SER A 208 -1.47 8.49 -16.20
C SER A 208 -0.55 7.65 -17.09
N LEU A 209 0.02 6.57 -16.55
CA LEU A 209 0.85 5.64 -17.32
C LEU A 209 0.03 4.89 -18.39
N PHE A 210 -1.19 4.43 -18.10
CA PHE A 210 -2.03 3.79 -19.11
C PHE A 210 -2.33 4.74 -20.28
N ARG A 211 -2.65 6.00 -19.96
CA ARG A 211 -2.89 7.04 -20.95
C ARG A 211 -1.64 7.30 -21.79
N ALA A 212 -0.48 7.47 -21.16
CA ALA A 212 0.79 7.67 -21.86
C ALA A 212 1.15 6.51 -22.83
N LEU A 213 0.69 5.29 -22.53
CA LEU A 213 0.97 4.09 -23.33
C LEU A 213 -0.06 3.80 -24.44
N HIS A 214 -1.32 4.22 -24.26
CA HIS A 214 -2.42 3.90 -25.19
C HIS A 214 -2.94 5.11 -25.98
N GLU A 215 -2.84 6.33 -25.46
CA GLU A 215 -3.26 7.53 -26.19
C GLU A 215 -2.21 7.92 -27.24
N LYS A 216 -2.66 8.46 -28.37
CA LYS A 216 -1.79 9.02 -29.41
C LYS A 216 -1.58 10.50 -29.12
N ASP A 217 -0.33 10.96 -29.15
CA ASP A 217 -0.01 12.37 -28.97
C ASP A 217 -0.22 13.18 -30.25
N ASP A 218 -0.74 14.41 -30.12
CA ASP A 218 -1.01 15.34 -31.21
C ASP A 218 0.26 16.06 -31.71
N GLY A 219 1.24 15.31 -32.23
CA GLY A 219 2.27 15.72 -33.20
C GLY A 219 3.25 16.87 -32.89
N HIS A 220 2.99 17.75 -31.92
CA HIS A 220 3.69 19.02 -31.75
C HIS A 220 4.75 19.00 -30.63
N ARG A 221 4.83 17.93 -29.84
CA ARG A 221 5.80 17.74 -28.75
C ARG A 221 6.34 16.30 -28.71
N MET A 222 7.45 16.10 -28.00
CA MET A 222 7.96 14.76 -27.69
C MET A 222 6.82 13.89 -27.13
N THR A 223 6.65 12.69 -27.69
CA THR A 223 5.58 11.80 -27.24
C THR A 223 5.80 11.38 -25.79
N ARG A 224 4.72 11.22 -25.03
CA ARG A 224 4.76 10.78 -23.61
C ARG A 224 5.49 9.44 -23.49
N ALA A 225 5.26 8.53 -24.45
CA ALA A 225 5.96 7.25 -24.53
C ALA A 225 7.48 7.40 -24.77
N LYS A 226 7.92 8.32 -25.63
CA LYS A 226 9.35 8.56 -25.86
C LYS A 226 10.04 9.14 -24.64
N PHE A 227 9.40 10.12 -23.98
CA PHE A 227 9.88 10.66 -22.71
C PHE A 227 10.02 9.57 -21.65
N PHE A 228 8.99 8.73 -21.51
CA PHE A 228 9.00 7.60 -20.57
C PHE A 228 10.20 6.66 -20.79
N VAL A 229 10.48 6.25 -22.03
CA VAL A 229 11.60 5.35 -22.33
C VAL A 229 12.96 6.00 -22.03
N ILE A 230 13.12 7.30 -22.32
CA ILE A 230 14.34 8.04 -21.99
C ILE A 230 14.54 8.08 -20.47
N ALA A 231 13.51 8.47 -19.73
CA ALA A 231 13.56 8.53 -18.27
C ALA A 231 13.83 7.15 -17.65
N LEU A 232 13.22 6.09 -18.18
CA LEU A 232 13.47 4.70 -17.76
C LEU A 232 14.93 4.30 -17.98
N ALA A 233 15.50 4.58 -19.15
CA ALA A 233 16.90 4.27 -19.45
C ALA A 233 17.87 5.06 -18.56
N CYS A 234 17.63 6.36 -18.37
CA CYS A 234 18.43 7.19 -17.47
C CYS A 234 18.35 6.68 -16.02
N SER A 235 17.15 6.35 -15.53
CA SER A 235 16.95 5.81 -14.19
C SER A 235 17.63 4.44 -14.01
N PHE A 236 17.59 3.57 -15.03
CA PHE A 236 18.26 2.28 -15.01
C PHE A 236 19.78 2.44 -14.92
N VAL A 237 20.36 3.31 -15.74
CA VAL A 237 21.80 3.61 -15.72
C VAL A 237 22.18 4.24 -14.38
N TRP A 238 21.39 5.18 -13.87
CA TRP A 238 21.66 5.81 -12.59
C TRP A 238 21.65 4.80 -11.44
N TYR A 239 20.67 3.89 -11.38
CA TYR A 239 20.55 2.89 -10.32
C TYR A 239 21.80 1.98 -10.20
N LEU A 240 22.52 1.75 -11.30
CA LEU A 240 23.77 0.97 -11.27
C LEU A 240 24.85 1.61 -10.38
N PHE A 241 24.82 2.95 -10.23
CA PHE A 241 25.80 3.68 -9.41
C PHE A 241 25.59 3.46 -7.92
N PRO A 242 24.49 3.92 -7.27
CA PRO A 242 24.30 3.68 -5.85
C PRO A 242 24.05 2.20 -5.55
N GLY A 243 23.42 1.44 -6.45
CA GLY A 243 23.06 0.05 -6.19
C GLY A 243 24.21 -0.96 -6.31
N TYR A 244 25.28 -0.65 -7.06
CA TYR A 244 26.35 -1.63 -7.31
C TYR A 244 27.75 -1.01 -7.37
N LEU A 245 27.97 0.01 -8.21
CA LEU A 245 29.33 0.53 -8.46
C LEU A 245 29.88 1.35 -7.28
N PHE A 246 29.04 2.14 -6.63
CA PHE A 246 29.41 3.03 -5.53
C PHE A 246 28.30 3.08 -4.48
N THR A 247 28.26 2.07 -3.62
CA THR A 247 27.22 1.90 -2.59
C THR A 247 27.22 2.98 -1.51
N THR A 248 28.31 3.73 -1.36
CA THR A 248 28.37 4.91 -0.49
C THR A 248 27.43 6.03 -0.92
N LEU A 249 26.97 6.08 -2.18
CA LEU A 249 25.95 7.03 -2.63
C LEU A 249 24.57 6.73 -2.02
N SER A 250 24.30 5.49 -1.57
CA SER A 250 23.03 5.12 -0.95
C SER A 250 22.87 5.68 0.46
N SER A 251 23.95 5.99 1.17
CA SER A 251 23.89 6.65 2.48
C SER A 251 25.14 7.48 2.76
N ILE A 252 25.05 8.77 2.46
CA ILE A 252 26.08 9.77 2.74
C ILE A 252 25.79 10.39 4.11
N SER A 253 26.36 9.79 5.15
CA SER A 253 26.21 10.25 6.53
C SER A 253 27.29 11.27 6.89
N TRP A 254 27.13 12.54 6.48
CA TRP A 254 28.18 13.57 6.65
C TRP A 254 28.54 13.82 8.13
N VAL A 255 27.58 13.67 9.05
CA VAL A 255 27.81 13.77 10.50
C VAL A 255 28.85 12.75 10.97
N CYS A 256 28.82 11.54 10.43
CA CYS A 256 29.80 10.50 10.71
C CYS A 256 31.19 10.82 10.12
N TRP A 257 31.25 11.54 8.99
CA TRP A 257 32.51 11.98 8.39
C TRP A 257 33.18 13.11 9.17
N VAL A 258 32.39 14.07 9.67
CA VAL A 258 32.91 15.18 10.49
C VAL A 258 33.40 14.67 11.85
N PHE A 259 32.70 13.70 12.45
CA PHE A 259 33.05 13.14 13.77
C PHE A 259 33.32 11.64 13.73
N PRO A 260 34.39 11.18 13.07
CA PRO A 260 34.63 9.76 12.82
C PRO A 260 34.93 8.95 14.08
N LYS A 261 35.42 9.58 15.15
CA LYS A 261 35.78 8.92 16.41
C LYS A 261 34.67 8.96 17.48
N SER A 262 33.60 9.71 17.25
CA SER A 262 32.54 9.88 18.25
C SER A 262 31.45 8.82 18.08
N VAL A 263 31.27 7.99 19.11
CA VAL A 263 30.23 6.95 19.13
C VAL A 263 28.83 7.57 19.06
N THR A 264 28.61 8.69 19.76
CA THR A 264 27.31 9.38 19.74
C THR A 264 27.01 9.97 18.37
N ALA A 265 28.00 10.56 17.69
CA ALA A 265 27.83 11.08 16.34
C ALA A 265 27.51 9.96 15.33
N GLN A 266 28.13 8.79 15.49
CA GLN A 266 27.82 7.62 14.65
C GLN A 266 26.41 7.07 14.91
N GLN A 267 25.98 6.99 16.18
CA GLN A 267 24.64 6.53 16.54
C GLN A 267 23.54 7.47 16.02
N LEU A 268 23.77 8.78 16.09
CA LEU A 268 22.83 9.79 15.58
C LEU A 268 22.85 9.87 14.05
N GLY A 269 24.04 9.95 13.45
CA GLY A 269 24.21 10.31 12.04
C GLY A 269 24.20 9.16 11.06
N SER A 270 24.46 7.92 11.48
CA SER A 270 24.52 6.78 10.55
C SER A 270 23.15 6.45 9.98
N GLY A 271 23.00 6.51 8.66
CA GLY A 271 21.75 6.14 7.98
C GLY A 271 21.46 4.62 7.95
N MET A 272 22.47 3.77 8.12
CA MET A 272 22.32 2.31 8.04
C MET A 272 22.26 1.61 9.41
N ARG A 273 22.90 2.19 10.43
CA ARG A 273 23.05 1.58 11.76
C ARG A 273 22.67 2.51 12.90
N GLY A 274 22.19 3.70 12.58
CA GLY A 274 21.82 4.73 13.53
C GLY A 274 20.49 5.36 13.17
N LEU A 275 20.27 6.59 13.64
CA LEU A 275 19.01 7.32 13.43
C LEU A 275 18.93 8.05 12.09
N GLY A 276 20.04 8.11 11.35
CA GLY A 276 20.12 8.77 10.05
C GLY A 276 20.00 10.29 10.09
N LEU A 277 20.23 10.95 11.23
CA LEU A 277 20.16 12.41 11.31
C LEU A 277 21.23 13.06 10.42
N GLY A 278 20.78 13.78 9.40
CA GLY A 278 21.66 14.40 8.41
C GLY A 278 22.24 13.41 7.38
N ALA A 279 21.76 12.17 7.32
CA ALA A 279 22.13 11.28 6.23
C ALA A 279 21.43 11.72 4.93
N ILE A 280 22.21 11.86 3.85
CA ILE A 280 21.71 12.18 2.51
C ILE A 280 21.85 10.94 1.65
N THR A 281 20.86 10.66 0.81
CA THR A 281 20.93 9.56 -0.16
C THR A 281 20.74 10.09 -1.58
N LEU A 282 21.50 9.56 -2.52
CA LEU A 282 21.28 9.75 -3.96
C LEU A 282 20.65 8.51 -4.61
N ASP A 283 20.20 7.56 -3.78
CA ASP A 283 19.57 6.33 -4.19
C ASP A 283 18.06 6.43 -4.01
N TRP A 284 17.33 6.48 -5.13
CA TRP A 284 15.87 6.55 -5.11
C TRP A 284 15.23 5.33 -4.43
N SER A 285 15.89 4.16 -4.47
CA SER A 285 15.37 2.97 -3.80
C SER A 285 15.38 3.12 -2.28
N VAL A 286 16.38 3.81 -1.71
CA VAL A 286 16.43 4.14 -0.28
C VAL A 286 15.37 5.17 0.10
N VAL A 287 15.13 6.17 -0.75
CA VAL A 287 14.08 7.18 -0.52
C VAL A 287 12.68 6.54 -0.51
N ALA A 288 12.41 5.64 -1.44
CA ALA A 288 11.09 5.07 -1.65
C ALA A 288 10.81 3.79 -0.84
N SER A 289 11.79 3.21 -0.15
CA SER A 289 11.66 1.87 0.47
C SER A 289 10.64 1.81 1.62
N PHE A 290 10.57 2.86 2.44
CA PHE A 290 9.77 2.84 3.68
C PHE A 290 8.44 3.60 3.55
N LEU A 291 8.45 4.84 3.05
CA LEU A 291 7.25 5.68 2.92
C LEU A 291 6.65 5.67 1.51
N PHE A 292 7.10 4.75 0.66
CA PHE A 292 6.82 4.74 -0.78
C PHE A 292 7.28 6.02 -1.49
N SER A 293 6.88 6.21 -2.74
CA SER A 293 7.28 7.38 -3.52
C SER A 293 6.62 8.66 -2.98
N PRO A 294 7.40 9.65 -2.51
CA PRO A 294 6.84 10.89 -2.00
C PRO A 294 6.20 11.75 -3.10
N LEU A 295 6.55 11.51 -4.38
CA LEU A 295 6.00 12.26 -5.52
C LEU A 295 4.48 12.08 -5.72
N ILE A 296 3.92 11.05 -5.09
CA ILE A 296 2.51 10.66 -5.24
C ILE A 296 1.66 11.20 -4.08
N SER A 297 2.30 11.53 -2.95
CA SER A 297 1.61 12.03 -1.77
C SER A 297 1.47 13.54 -1.82
N PRO A 298 0.32 14.10 -1.40
CA PRO A 298 0.14 15.55 -1.29
C PRO A 298 1.16 16.19 -0.35
N PHE A 299 1.57 17.42 -0.64
CA PHE A 299 2.59 18.13 0.13
C PHE A 299 2.26 18.24 1.63
N PHE A 300 1.00 18.50 1.99
CA PHE A 300 0.60 18.62 3.39
C PHE A 300 0.82 17.31 4.17
N ALA A 301 0.64 16.16 3.53
CA ALA A 301 0.86 14.85 4.16
C ALA A 301 2.36 14.64 4.40
N ILE A 302 3.20 14.99 3.43
CA ILE A 302 4.66 14.95 3.55
C ILE A 302 5.14 15.84 4.69
N ALA A 303 4.62 17.08 4.77
CA ALA A 303 4.96 18.01 5.84
C ALA A 303 4.56 17.47 7.23
N ASN A 304 3.38 16.83 7.35
CA ASN A 304 2.94 16.23 8.60
C ASN A 304 3.85 15.07 9.04
N VAL A 305 4.21 14.16 8.11
CA VAL A 305 5.15 13.07 8.39
C VAL A 305 6.51 13.62 8.80
N LEU A 306 7.00 14.69 8.17
CA LEU A 306 8.26 15.34 8.55
C LEU A 306 8.21 15.92 9.96
N VAL A 307 7.11 16.59 10.34
CA VAL A 307 6.93 17.10 11.71
C VAL A 307 6.92 15.96 12.72
N GLY A 308 6.21 14.86 12.42
CA GLY A 308 6.21 13.65 13.23
C GLY A 308 7.60 13.05 13.39
N TYR A 309 8.35 12.94 12.28
CA TYR A 309 9.74 12.48 12.29
C TYR A 309 10.63 13.36 13.17
N VAL A 310 10.58 14.69 13.01
CA VAL A 310 11.38 15.62 13.82
C VAL A 310 11.02 15.50 15.30
N PHE A 311 9.73 15.38 15.62
CA PHE A 311 9.29 15.20 17.00
C PHE A 311 9.82 13.88 17.60
N ILE A 312 9.63 12.75 16.92
CA ILE A 312 10.04 11.44 17.44
C ILE A 312 11.56 11.34 17.54
N ILE A 313 12.28 11.73 16.48
CA ILE A 313 13.72 11.52 16.38
C ILE A 313 14.53 12.58 17.12
N CYS A 314 14.14 13.86 17.03
CA CYS A 314 14.91 14.95 17.62
C CYS A 314 14.47 15.32 19.04
N VAL A 315 13.23 14.98 19.46
CA VAL A 315 12.70 15.36 20.78
C VAL A 315 12.45 14.14 21.66
N ALA A 316 11.54 13.25 21.26
CA ALA A 316 11.09 12.16 22.11
C ALA A 316 12.23 11.17 22.42
N MET A 317 13.00 10.79 21.40
CA MET A 317 14.06 9.81 21.58
C MET A 317 15.25 10.31 22.40
N PRO A 318 15.80 11.53 22.20
CA PRO A 318 16.87 12.01 23.04
C PRO A 318 16.42 12.20 24.49
N LEU A 319 15.19 12.69 24.70
CA LEU A 319 14.61 12.83 26.03
C LEU A 319 14.46 11.46 26.71
N ALA A 320 13.99 10.44 25.98
CA ALA A 320 13.77 9.13 26.56
C ALA A 320 15.06 8.35 26.84
N TYR A 321 16.05 8.43 25.93
CA TYR A 321 17.31 7.69 26.04
C TYR A 321 18.34 8.39 26.95
N TRP A 322 18.62 9.68 26.71
CA TRP A 322 19.61 10.42 27.50
C TRP A 322 18.99 11.19 28.67
N GLY A 323 17.81 11.79 28.50
CA GLY A 323 17.21 12.63 29.54
C GLY A 323 16.71 11.84 30.74
N LEU A 324 15.78 10.92 30.50
CA LEU A 324 15.04 10.20 31.54
C LEU A 324 15.54 8.77 31.79
N ASP A 325 16.40 8.24 30.91
CA ASP A 325 16.84 6.83 30.91
C ASP A 325 15.68 5.84 31.14
N LEU A 326 14.59 6.07 30.41
CA LEU A 326 13.37 5.28 30.50
C LEU A 326 13.70 3.81 30.22
N TYR A 327 13.26 2.90 31.09
CA TYR A 327 13.54 1.45 31.00
C TYR A 327 15.03 1.06 31.05
N SER A 328 15.89 1.87 31.67
CA SER A 328 17.35 1.64 31.62
C SER A 328 17.85 1.52 30.18
N ALA A 329 17.30 2.34 29.28
CA ALA A 329 17.54 2.30 27.85
C ALA A 329 19.02 2.35 27.48
N ARG A 330 19.85 3.02 28.27
CA ARG A 330 21.31 3.11 28.05
C ARG A 330 22.04 1.77 28.06
N LYS A 331 21.45 0.71 28.64
CA LYS A 331 21.98 -0.65 28.59
C LYS A 331 21.87 -1.29 27.20
N PHE A 332 21.04 -0.72 26.33
CA PHE A 332 20.75 -1.24 25.00
C PHE A 332 21.22 -0.28 23.91
N PRO A 333 21.52 -0.80 22.70
CA PRO A 333 21.74 0.05 21.54
C PRO A 333 20.51 0.92 21.26
N ILE A 334 20.72 2.18 20.86
CA ILE A 334 19.63 3.11 20.51
C ILE A 334 18.75 2.53 19.41
N PHE A 335 19.38 1.94 18.38
CA PHE A 335 18.74 1.29 17.25
C PHE A 335 19.21 -0.17 17.15
N SER A 336 18.31 -1.12 17.33
CA SER A 336 18.58 -2.55 17.10
C SER A 336 17.28 -3.33 16.95
N SER A 337 17.26 -4.26 16.00
CA SER A 337 16.17 -5.23 15.80
C SER A 337 16.26 -6.46 16.71
N HIS A 338 17.31 -6.56 17.52
CA HIS A 338 17.48 -7.68 18.45
C HIS A 338 16.69 -7.47 19.75
N LEU A 339 16.34 -8.59 20.38
CA LEU A 339 15.72 -8.65 21.70
C LEU A 339 16.81 -8.80 22.78
N PHE A 340 16.61 -8.19 23.95
CA PHE A 340 17.59 -8.18 25.03
C PHE A 340 17.02 -8.65 26.38
N THR A 341 17.90 -9.16 27.24
CA THR A 341 17.62 -9.38 28.68
C THR A 341 17.79 -8.09 29.47
N ALA A 342 17.40 -8.04 30.74
CA ALA A 342 17.56 -6.84 31.59
C ALA A 342 19.02 -6.37 31.77
N GLU A 343 19.98 -7.24 31.47
CA GLU A 343 21.42 -7.01 31.57
C GLU A 343 22.04 -6.54 30.25
N GLY A 344 21.30 -6.51 29.14
CA GLY A 344 21.80 -6.10 27.82
C GLY A 344 22.31 -7.24 26.94
N HIS A 345 22.22 -8.49 27.38
CA HIS A 345 22.58 -9.65 26.56
C HIS A 345 21.47 -9.99 25.57
N LYS A 346 21.82 -10.63 24.44
CA LYS A 346 20.82 -11.08 23.46
C LYS A 346 19.88 -12.10 24.09
N TYR A 347 18.58 -11.90 23.89
CA TYR A 347 17.54 -12.77 24.43
C TYR A 347 17.50 -14.09 23.66
N ASN A 348 17.63 -15.21 24.37
CA ASN A 348 17.48 -16.55 23.81
C ASN A 348 16.00 -16.92 23.68
N ILE A 349 15.48 -16.95 22.45
CA ILE A 349 14.06 -17.23 22.17
C ILE A 349 13.78 -18.73 22.21
N THR A 350 14.72 -19.57 21.76
CA THR A 350 14.49 -21.02 21.67
C THR A 350 14.48 -21.69 23.05
N ALA A 351 15.11 -21.08 24.06
CA ALA A 351 15.10 -21.59 25.44
C ALA A 351 13.72 -21.47 26.12
N ILE A 352 12.87 -20.53 25.70
CA ILE A 352 11.57 -20.26 26.33
C ILE A 352 10.39 -20.91 25.60
N VAL A 353 10.64 -21.71 24.56
CA VAL A 353 9.58 -22.37 23.78
C VAL A 353 9.70 -23.88 23.93
N ASN A 354 8.71 -24.49 24.56
CA ASN A 354 8.71 -25.92 24.82
C ASN A 354 8.43 -26.76 23.55
N ASN A 355 8.49 -28.09 23.71
CA ASN A 355 8.25 -29.04 22.62
C ASN A 355 6.84 -29.03 22.02
N LYS A 356 5.87 -28.43 22.72
CA LYS A 356 4.49 -28.25 22.27
C LYS A 356 4.25 -26.86 21.67
N PHE A 357 5.32 -26.16 21.31
CA PHE A 357 5.30 -24.79 20.78
C PHE A 357 4.73 -23.76 21.79
N GLN A 358 4.60 -24.09 23.07
CA GLN A 358 4.05 -23.18 24.08
C GLN A 358 5.18 -22.46 24.84
N LEU A 359 4.85 -21.32 25.44
CA LEU A 359 5.76 -20.59 26.34
C LEU A 359 6.08 -21.45 27.56
N ASP A 360 7.36 -21.72 27.76
CA ASP A 360 7.90 -22.39 28.94
C ASP A 360 8.05 -21.36 30.07
N ILE A 361 7.04 -21.28 30.94
CA ILE A 361 6.97 -20.28 32.03
C ILE A 361 8.18 -20.37 32.97
N PRO A 362 8.61 -21.55 33.47
CA PRO A 362 9.83 -21.67 34.29
C PRO A 362 11.09 -21.07 33.62
N ASN A 363 11.36 -21.43 32.36
CA ASN A 363 12.53 -20.91 31.66
C ASN A 363 12.40 -19.41 31.35
N TYR A 364 11.19 -18.94 31.06
CA TYR A 364 10.89 -17.54 30.87
C TYR A 364 11.13 -16.71 32.15
N GLU A 365 10.70 -17.21 33.31
CA GLU A 365 10.91 -16.55 34.59
C GLU A 365 12.39 -16.48 34.97
N GLN A 366 13.18 -17.51 34.63
CA GLN A 366 14.63 -17.52 34.83
C GLN A 366 15.36 -16.48 33.95
N GLN A 367 14.98 -16.37 32.69
CA GLN A 367 15.61 -15.44 31.75
C GLN A 367 15.12 -13.99 31.93
N GLY A 368 13.92 -13.82 32.50
CA GLY A 368 13.29 -12.54 32.77
C GLY A 368 12.59 -11.93 31.56
N ARG A 369 12.07 -10.71 31.73
CA ARG A 369 11.27 -10.03 30.70
C ARG A 369 12.12 -9.65 29.48
N ILE A 370 11.47 -9.67 28.31
CA ILE A 370 12.06 -9.22 27.05
C ILE A 370 12.17 -7.70 27.04
N HIS A 371 13.34 -7.18 26.66
CA HIS A 371 13.62 -5.76 26.47
C HIS A 371 13.87 -5.47 24.99
N LEU A 372 13.41 -4.29 24.55
CA LEU A 372 13.56 -3.78 23.20
C LEU A 372 14.49 -2.56 23.21
N SER A 373 15.11 -2.25 22.06
CA SER A 373 15.79 -0.98 21.90
C SER A 373 14.80 0.20 22.03
N MET A 374 15.29 1.34 22.52
CA MET A 374 14.44 2.50 22.78
C MET A 374 13.74 3.00 21.50
N PHE A 375 14.41 2.93 20.35
CA PHE A 375 13.79 3.25 19.05
C PHE A 375 12.55 2.38 18.77
N PHE A 376 12.66 1.06 18.94
CA PHE A 376 11.52 0.15 18.72
C PHE A 376 10.42 0.35 19.74
N ALA A 377 10.76 0.55 21.02
CA ALA A 377 9.79 0.78 22.08
C ALA A 377 8.95 2.05 21.82
N LEU A 378 9.59 3.17 21.48
CA LEU A 378 8.89 4.40 21.11
C LEU A 378 8.06 4.24 19.85
N SER A 379 8.61 3.57 18.83
CA SER A 379 7.88 3.31 17.57
C SER A 379 6.60 2.52 17.80
N TYR A 380 6.63 1.47 18.64
CA TYR A 380 5.42 0.75 19.03
C TYR A 380 4.46 1.61 19.86
N GLY A 381 4.98 2.38 20.82
CA GLY A 381 4.17 3.27 21.65
C GLY A 381 3.39 4.30 20.83
N PHE A 382 4.07 5.00 19.92
CA PHE A 382 3.43 5.93 19.00
C PHE A 382 2.53 5.21 17.99
N GLY A 383 2.89 4.00 17.53
CA GLY A 383 2.03 3.18 16.69
C GLY A 383 0.68 2.86 17.35
N PHE A 384 0.67 2.52 18.64
CA PHE A 384 -0.58 2.35 19.39
C PHE A 384 -1.36 3.67 19.54
N ALA A 385 -0.66 4.78 19.75
CA ALA A 385 -1.30 6.09 19.79
C ALA A 385 -1.95 6.46 18.45
N THR A 386 -1.34 6.10 17.32
CA THR A 386 -1.89 6.33 15.97
C THR A 386 -3.23 5.65 15.77
N ILE A 387 -3.46 4.47 16.37
CA ILE A 387 -4.75 3.77 16.30
C ILE A 387 -5.86 4.65 16.90
N ALA A 388 -5.66 5.17 18.11
CA ALA A 388 -6.62 6.05 18.76
C ALA A 388 -6.74 7.41 18.04
N ALA A 389 -5.61 7.97 17.61
CA ALA A 389 -5.56 9.24 16.89
C ALA A 389 -6.31 9.16 15.55
N THR A 390 -6.21 8.04 14.83
CA THR A 390 -6.92 7.81 13.56
C THR A 390 -8.44 7.89 13.74
N LEU A 391 -8.98 7.17 14.73
CA LEU A 391 -10.42 7.22 15.03
C LEU A 391 -10.85 8.63 15.44
N THR A 392 -10.07 9.28 16.29
CA THR A 392 -10.36 10.63 16.79
C THR A 392 -10.34 11.65 15.65
N HIS A 393 -9.31 11.61 14.81
CA HIS A 393 -9.16 12.48 13.64
C HIS A 393 -10.32 12.30 12.66
N VAL A 394 -10.65 11.06 12.30
CA VAL A 394 -11.76 10.78 11.39
C VAL A 394 -13.09 11.19 12.01
N ALA A 395 -13.31 10.94 13.31
CA ALA A 395 -14.54 11.34 13.99
C ALA A 395 -14.75 12.86 14.02
N PHE A 396 -13.72 13.65 14.32
CA PHE A 396 -13.84 15.10 14.44
C PHE A 396 -13.84 15.83 13.09
N PHE A 397 -12.92 15.48 12.18
CA PHE A 397 -12.76 16.20 10.93
C PHE A 397 -13.70 15.68 9.85
N TYR A 398 -13.79 14.36 9.70
CA TYR A 398 -14.58 13.73 8.64
C TYR A 398 -15.94 13.19 9.12
N GLY A 399 -16.18 13.08 10.43
CA GLY A 399 -17.38 12.43 10.96
C GLY A 399 -18.68 13.12 10.55
N ARG A 400 -18.69 14.46 10.49
CA ARG A 400 -19.84 15.23 10.00
C ARG A 400 -20.10 14.97 8.52
N GLU A 401 -19.05 14.95 7.70
CA GLU A 401 -19.16 14.66 6.27
C GLU A 401 -19.58 13.22 6.01
N ILE A 402 -19.01 12.25 6.75
CA ILE A 402 -19.38 10.84 6.68
C ILE A 402 -20.85 10.67 7.03
N LEU A 403 -21.35 11.33 8.07
CA LEU A 403 -22.76 11.24 8.47
C LEU A 403 -23.69 11.92 7.47
N GLN A 404 -23.30 13.09 6.96
CA GLN A 404 -24.04 13.78 5.91
C GLN A 404 -24.09 12.94 4.63
N LYS A 405 -22.97 12.34 4.22
CA LYS A 405 -22.89 11.44 3.07
C LYS A 405 -23.62 10.12 3.32
N TYR A 406 -23.61 9.59 4.54
CA TYR A 406 -24.41 8.42 4.91
C TYR A 406 -25.91 8.72 4.73
N ARG A 407 -26.36 9.91 5.15
CA ARG A 407 -27.74 10.38 4.93
C ARG A 407 -28.03 10.73 3.46
N ALA A 408 -27.06 11.31 2.75
CA ALA A 408 -27.16 11.74 1.36
C ALA A 408 -26.89 10.61 0.35
N SER A 409 -26.41 9.43 0.76
CA SER A 409 -26.15 8.25 -0.09
C SER A 409 -27.40 7.74 -0.83
N TYR A 410 -28.57 8.32 -0.51
CA TYR A 410 -29.83 8.11 -1.20
C TYR A 410 -30.20 9.20 -2.23
N LYS A 411 -29.59 10.40 -2.22
CA LYS A 411 -29.99 11.55 -3.07
C LYS A 411 -28.85 12.52 -3.50
N GLY A 412 -27.58 12.22 -3.19
CA GLY A 412 -26.45 13.12 -3.43
C GLY A 412 -26.06 13.25 -4.91
N ARG A 413 -25.36 14.34 -5.25
CA ARG A 413 -24.75 14.56 -6.57
C ARG A 413 -23.66 13.51 -6.80
N GLU A 414 -23.66 12.93 -7.99
CA GLU A 414 -22.75 11.84 -8.37
C GLU A 414 -21.61 12.39 -9.22
N ASP A 415 -20.40 11.88 -8.97
CA ASP A 415 -19.22 12.18 -9.79
C ASP A 415 -19.39 11.67 -11.23
N ILE A 416 -18.78 12.35 -12.20
CA ILE A 416 -18.83 11.95 -13.61
C ILE A 416 -18.34 10.51 -13.81
N HIS A 417 -17.26 10.09 -13.15
CA HIS A 417 -16.72 8.74 -13.30
C HIS A 417 -17.66 7.71 -12.69
N THR A 418 -18.32 8.02 -11.57
CA THR A 418 -19.38 7.18 -10.98
C THR A 418 -20.57 7.05 -11.94
N ARG A 419 -20.98 8.14 -12.60
CA ARG A 419 -22.03 8.14 -13.63
C ARG A 419 -21.66 7.28 -14.84
N LEU A 420 -20.41 7.35 -15.31
CA LEU A 420 -19.91 6.48 -16.39
C LEU A 420 -19.93 5.00 -15.97
N MET A 421 -19.54 4.70 -14.73
CA MET A 421 -19.51 3.33 -14.21
C MET A 421 -20.89 2.69 -14.10
N LYS A 422 -21.98 3.48 -13.97
CA LYS A 422 -23.37 2.95 -13.97
C LYS A 422 -23.80 2.28 -15.27
N ARG A 423 -23.09 2.50 -16.38
CA ARG A 423 -23.33 1.78 -17.64
C ARG A 423 -22.97 0.29 -17.53
N TYR A 424 -22.14 -0.07 -16.56
CA TYR A 424 -21.79 -1.46 -16.28
C TYR A 424 -22.77 -2.07 -15.28
N LYS A 425 -23.07 -3.36 -15.49
CA LYS A 425 -23.82 -4.13 -14.51
C LYS A 425 -23.00 -4.20 -13.22
N ASP A 426 -23.59 -3.70 -12.13
CA ASP A 426 -22.91 -3.69 -10.85
C ASP A 426 -22.75 -5.11 -10.26
N ILE A 427 -21.74 -5.26 -9.41
CA ILE A 427 -21.40 -6.52 -8.75
C ILE A 427 -22.43 -6.76 -7.63
N PRO A 428 -23.16 -7.90 -7.63
CA PRO A 428 -24.14 -8.15 -6.58
C PRO A 428 -23.46 -8.24 -5.21
N SER A 429 -23.95 -7.48 -4.22
CA SER A 429 -23.31 -7.38 -2.89
C SER A 429 -23.20 -8.72 -2.15
N TRP A 430 -24.07 -9.70 -2.47
CA TRP A 430 -24.04 -11.04 -1.89
C TRP A 430 -22.73 -11.79 -2.17
N TRP A 431 -22.01 -11.48 -3.26
CA TRP A 431 -20.69 -12.06 -3.53
C TRP A 431 -19.69 -11.73 -2.42
N PHE A 432 -19.71 -10.49 -1.92
CA PHE A 432 -18.81 -10.06 -0.85
C PHE A 432 -19.20 -10.65 0.50
N TYR A 433 -20.51 -10.74 0.79
CA TYR A 433 -20.99 -11.43 1.98
C TYR A 433 -20.63 -12.92 1.96
N LEU A 434 -20.77 -13.60 0.82
CA LEU A 434 -20.41 -15.01 0.66
C LEU A 434 -18.91 -15.20 0.85
N LEU A 435 -18.09 -14.38 0.18
CA LEU A 435 -16.64 -14.42 0.27
C LEU A 435 -16.17 -14.20 1.71
N LEU A 436 -16.72 -13.22 2.42
CA LEU A 436 -16.41 -12.96 3.83
C LEU A 436 -16.84 -14.12 4.73
N SER A 437 -18.05 -14.65 4.53
CA SER A 437 -18.60 -15.76 5.32
C SER A 437 -17.76 -17.03 5.18
N VAL A 438 -17.45 -17.43 3.92
CA VAL A 438 -16.64 -18.61 3.64
C VAL A 438 -15.24 -18.45 4.22
N THR A 439 -14.64 -17.27 4.05
CA THR A 439 -13.27 -17.02 4.53
C THR A 439 -13.20 -17.04 6.06
N LEU A 440 -14.20 -16.47 6.74
CA LEU A 440 -14.27 -16.48 8.20
C LEU A 440 -14.47 -17.90 8.74
N ILE A 441 -15.30 -18.72 8.09
CA ILE A 441 -15.51 -20.14 8.46
C ILE A 441 -14.20 -20.92 8.32
N VAL A 442 -13.49 -20.75 7.19
CA VAL A 442 -12.21 -21.44 6.96
C VAL A 442 -11.14 -20.98 7.96
N ALA A 443 -11.07 -19.69 8.27
CA ALA A 443 -10.16 -19.15 9.27
C ALA A 443 -10.49 -19.66 10.69
N LEU A 444 -11.78 -19.76 11.05
CA LEU A 444 -12.22 -20.35 12.31
C LEU A 444 -11.86 -21.83 12.40
N ALA A 445 -12.10 -22.60 11.33
CA ALA A 445 -11.71 -24.00 11.25
C ALA A 445 -10.20 -24.17 11.45
N LEU A 446 -9.39 -23.30 10.87
CA LEU A 446 -7.94 -23.28 11.09
C LEU A 446 -7.58 -22.99 12.55
N CYS A 447 -8.24 -22.04 13.21
CA CYS A 447 -7.99 -21.74 14.63
C CYS A 447 -8.46 -22.85 15.59
N ILE A 448 -9.44 -23.68 15.20
CA ILE A 448 -9.98 -24.75 16.03
C ILE A 448 -9.22 -26.06 15.81
N PHE A 449 -9.06 -26.48 14.54
CA PHE A 449 -8.53 -27.79 14.18
C PHE A 449 -7.00 -27.80 14.01
N LEU A 450 -6.36 -26.65 13.75
CA LEU A 450 -4.91 -26.51 13.55
C LEU A 450 -4.27 -25.58 14.59
N ASN A 451 -4.86 -25.51 15.78
CA ASN A 451 -4.41 -24.64 16.87
C ASN A 451 -3.00 -25.02 17.38
N ASP A 452 -2.64 -26.30 17.27
CA ASP A 452 -1.31 -26.82 17.58
C ASP A 452 -0.20 -26.17 16.72
N GLN A 453 -0.54 -25.73 15.51
CA GLN A 453 0.39 -25.10 14.57
C GLN A 453 0.32 -23.57 14.58
N VAL A 454 -0.87 -22.99 14.72
CA VAL A 454 -1.12 -21.55 14.56
C VAL A 454 -1.19 -20.81 15.89
N GLN A 455 -1.59 -21.50 16.96
CA GLN A 455 -1.70 -20.99 18.34
C GLN A 455 -2.60 -19.76 18.52
N MET A 456 -3.50 -19.50 17.56
CA MET A 456 -4.45 -18.41 17.66
C MET A 456 -5.77 -18.92 18.25
N PRO A 457 -6.22 -18.39 19.40
CA PRO A 457 -7.52 -18.78 19.93
C PRO A 457 -8.65 -18.29 19.00
N TRP A 458 -9.70 -19.09 18.84
CA TRP A 458 -10.82 -18.80 17.94
C TRP A 458 -11.50 -17.44 18.23
N TRP A 459 -11.61 -17.06 19.51
CA TRP A 459 -12.19 -15.77 19.91
C TRP A 459 -11.29 -14.60 19.51
N GLY A 460 -9.96 -14.82 19.49
CA GLY A 460 -8.99 -13.84 19.04
C GLY A 460 -9.16 -13.49 17.57
N LEU A 461 -9.53 -14.46 16.73
CA LEU A 461 -9.84 -14.23 15.32
C LEU A 461 -11.07 -13.34 15.15
N ILE A 462 -12.14 -13.60 15.92
CA ILE A 462 -13.37 -12.79 15.87
C ILE A 462 -13.07 -11.36 16.33
N PHE A 463 -12.35 -11.21 17.43
CA PHE A 463 -11.93 -9.90 17.95
C PHE A 463 -11.08 -9.14 16.93
N ALA A 464 -10.05 -9.78 16.36
CA ALA A 464 -9.19 -9.18 15.34
C ALA A 464 -9.98 -8.79 14.08
N SER A 465 -10.92 -9.64 13.64
CA SER A 465 -11.77 -9.38 12.47
C SER A 465 -12.72 -8.19 12.71
N ALA A 466 -13.32 -8.11 13.89
CA ALA A 466 -14.19 -7.00 14.28
C ALA A 466 -13.39 -5.69 14.34
N MET A 467 -12.22 -5.72 14.97
CA MET A 467 -11.32 -4.57 15.04
C MET A 467 -10.92 -4.11 13.63
N ALA A 468 -10.40 -5.02 12.79
CA ALA A 468 -9.99 -4.69 11.44
C ALA A 468 -11.13 -4.12 10.58
N PHE A 469 -12.35 -4.67 10.70
CA PHE A 469 -13.53 -4.12 10.02
C PHE A 469 -13.84 -2.68 10.43
N VAL A 470 -13.79 -2.37 11.73
CA VAL A 470 -14.01 -1.01 12.26
C VAL A 470 -12.96 -0.03 11.73
N PHE A 471 -11.69 -0.45 11.69
CA PHE A 471 -10.58 0.39 11.23
C PHE A 471 -10.49 0.51 9.70
N THR A 472 -11.09 -0.41 8.95
CA THR A 472 -11.01 -0.41 7.47
C THR A 472 -11.55 0.89 6.88
N LEU A 473 -12.70 1.39 7.35
CA LEU A 473 -13.31 2.62 6.81
C LEU A 473 -12.48 3.88 7.14
N PRO A 474 -12.12 4.18 8.40
CA PRO A 474 -11.28 5.32 8.75
C PRO A 474 -9.94 5.33 8.01
N ILE A 475 -9.24 4.18 7.99
CA ILE A 475 -7.95 4.07 7.31
C ILE A 475 -8.12 4.33 5.82
N SER A 476 -9.13 3.72 5.18
CA SER A 476 -9.37 3.91 3.74
C SER A 476 -9.62 5.37 3.39
N ILE A 477 -10.33 6.12 4.23
CA ILE A 477 -10.60 7.56 4.00
C ILE A 477 -9.29 8.37 4.03
N ILE A 478 -8.41 8.09 5.00
CA ILE A 478 -7.11 8.78 5.11
C ILE A 478 -6.23 8.39 3.91
N THR A 479 -6.14 7.11 3.58
CA THR A 479 -5.33 6.65 2.43
C THR A 479 -5.84 7.22 1.10
N ALA A 480 -7.17 7.27 0.92
CA ALA A 480 -7.78 7.76 -0.32
C ALA A 480 -7.56 9.27 -0.56
N THR A 481 -7.25 10.03 0.49
CA THR A 481 -7.04 11.49 0.42
C THR A 481 -5.56 11.88 0.52
N THR A 482 -4.74 11.10 1.21
CA THR A 482 -3.32 11.44 1.52
C THR A 482 -2.31 10.49 0.88
N ASN A 483 -2.74 9.33 0.40
CA ASN A 483 -1.86 8.22 -0.01
C ASN A 483 -0.92 7.70 1.08
N GLN A 484 -1.19 8.02 2.35
CA GLN A 484 -0.40 7.62 3.51
C GLN A 484 -1.31 7.11 4.64
N VAL A 485 -0.75 6.27 5.51
CA VAL A 485 -1.46 5.69 6.68
C VAL A 485 -0.69 5.91 7.98
N THR A 486 0.57 6.37 7.86
CA THR A 486 1.54 6.59 8.93
C THR A 486 1.71 8.08 9.13
#